data_AF-A0AAV4J4U6-F1
#
_entry.id   AF-A0AAV4J4U6-F1
#
_cell.length_a   1.000
_cell.length_b   1.000
_cell.length_c   1.000
_cell.angle_alpha   90.00
_cell.angle_beta   90.00
_cell.angle_gamma   90.00
#
_symmetry.space_group_name_H-M   'P 1'
#
loop_
_entity.id
_entity.type
_entity.pdbx_description
1 polymer ?
#
loop_
_entity_poly.entity_id
_entity_poly.type
_entity_poly.pdbx_seq_one_letter_code
_entity_poly.pdbx_strand_id
1 'polypeptide(L)'
;MKVSGLHDRQADRGYPNWVRCRTSVERILYGELQSGARSHSCQKQIFKDILKALMKDFNFDLTLWEALAIIPPAWCGPVIKGAKTYEQQRLQAVKIKRAAQKALANCNPTPQATAAPWT
;
A
#
# COMPACT_ATOMS: atom_id res chain seq x y z
N MET A 1 45.40 -17.62 22.00
CA MET A 1 45.30 -16.16 21.87
C MET A 1 44.49 -15.82 20.62
N LYS A 2 43.56 -14.85 20.72
CA LYS A 2 42.61 -14.31 19.71
C LYS A 2 41.49 -15.30 19.28
N VAL A 3 40.24 -15.22 19.77
CA VAL A 3 39.21 -14.14 19.91
C VAL A 3 38.29 -14.07 18.68
N SER A 4 37.05 -14.52 18.91
CA SER A 4 35.74 -14.03 18.42
C SER A 4 35.27 -14.26 16.99
N GLY A 5 34.00 -14.68 16.89
CA GLY A 5 33.16 -14.53 15.70
C GLY A 5 31.82 -15.25 15.76
N LEU A 6 30.97 -14.97 16.76
CA LEU A 6 29.52 -15.23 16.66
C LEU A 6 28.90 -14.33 15.58
N HIS A 7 28.05 -14.91 14.73
CA HIS A 7 26.77 -14.39 14.19
C HIS A 7 26.50 -15.07 12.83
N ASP A 8 25.54 -15.98 12.78
CA ASP A 8 24.13 -15.79 12.35
C ASP A 8 23.95 -16.39 10.95
N ARG A 9 23.27 -17.54 10.88
CA ARG A 9 21.89 -17.68 10.42
C ARG A 9 21.70 -17.37 8.94
N GLN A 10 21.65 -18.46 8.17
CA GLN A 10 20.49 -18.85 7.38
C GLN A 10 19.75 -17.73 6.62
N ALA A 11 20.01 -17.67 5.32
CA ALA A 11 19.02 -17.44 4.26
C ALA A 11 17.98 -16.32 4.45
N ASP A 12 18.29 -15.11 3.96
CA ASP A 12 17.26 -14.13 3.60
C ASP A 12 16.93 -14.22 2.10
N ARG A 13 15.88 -15.01 1.85
CA ARG A 13 14.73 -14.72 0.98
C ARG A 13 15.02 -13.95 -0.33
N GLY A 14 14.87 -14.69 -1.43
CA GLY A 14 14.74 -14.15 -2.78
C GLY A 14 13.58 -13.17 -2.91
N TYR A 15 13.90 -11.88 -2.90
CA TYR A 15 13.03 -10.83 -3.40
C TYR A 15 13.47 -10.46 -4.82
N PRO A 16 12.58 -10.52 -5.83
CA PRO A 16 12.90 -10.03 -7.17
C PRO A 16 13.15 -8.51 -7.13
N ASN A 17 14.10 -8.08 -7.97
CA ASN A 17 14.58 -6.72 -8.20
C ASN A 17 13.46 -5.71 -8.53
N TRP A 18 12.75 -5.21 -7.51
CA TRP A 18 11.85 -4.05 -7.62
C TRP A 18 12.46 -2.75 -7.12
N VAL A 19 13.79 -2.70 -6.97
CA VAL A 19 14.47 -1.51 -6.49
C VAL A 19 14.77 -0.60 -7.68
N ARG A 20 13.88 0.37 -7.92
CA ARG A 20 14.19 1.83 -7.85
C ARG A 20 13.41 2.69 -8.85
N CYS A 21 12.21 3.12 -8.45
CA CYS A 21 11.67 4.46 -8.76
C CYS A 21 10.98 5.03 -7.52
N ARG A 22 11.72 5.15 -6.41
CA ARG A 22 11.36 6.08 -5.34
C ARG A 22 12.54 7.03 -5.16
N THR A 23 12.73 7.93 -6.12
CA THR A 23 13.66 9.05 -5.97
C THR A 23 13.04 10.03 -4.97
N SER A 24 13.79 10.36 -3.92
CA SER A 24 13.46 11.47 -3.01
C SER A 24 13.27 12.75 -3.84
N VAL A 25 12.37 13.63 -3.40
CA VAL A 25 12.04 14.91 -4.06
C VAL A 25 13.29 15.74 -4.37
N GLU A 26 14.32 15.68 -3.51
CA GLU A 26 15.61 16.34 -3.74
C GLU A 26 16.35 15.81 -4.97
N ARG A 27 16.33 14.49 -5.20
CA ARG A 27 16.98 13.88 -6.37
C ARG A 27 16.24 14.13 -7.68
N ILE A 28 14.95 14.45 -7.60
CA ILE A 28 14.12 14.83 -8.75
C ILE A 28 14.53 16.24 -9.22
N LEU A 29 14.66 17.19 -8.30
CA LEU A 29 15.05 18.56 -8.61
C LEU A 29 16.44 18.66 -9.25
N TYR A 30 17.45 17.99 -8.68
CA TYR A 30 18.82 18.04 -9.20
C TYR A 30 19.04 17.16 -10.45
N GLY A 31 18.29 16.07 -10.61
CA GLY A 31 18.36 15.22 -11.81
C GLY A 31 17.80 15.88 -13.07
N GLU A 32 16.78 16.74 -12.91
CA GLU A 32 16.16 17.47 -14.01
C GLU A 32 17.06 18.59 -14.56
N LEU A 33 17.83 19.25 -13.69
CA LEU A 33 18.74 20.33 -14.08
C LEU A 33 19.89 19.83 -14.99
N GLN A 34 20.29 18.56 -14.86
CA GLN A 34 21.48 18.03 -15.54
C GLN A 34 21.18 17.27 -16.85
N SER A 35 19.95 16.81 -17.08
CA SER A 35 19.57 16.10 -18.31
C SER A 35 18.30 16.61 -18.99
N GLY A 36 17.51 17.49 -18.35
CA GLY A 36 16.33 18.12 -18.95
C GLY A 36 15.16 17.19 -19.33
N ALA A 37 15.30 15.87 -19.18
CA ALA A 37 14.32 14.88 -19.62
C ALA A 37 13.92 13.90 -18.49
N ARG A 38 12.61 13.64 -18.35
CA ARG A 38 12.08 12.66 -17.40
C ARG A 38 11.89 11.29 -18.05
N SER A 39 12.23 10.22 -17.32
CA SER A 39 11.90 8.85 -17.73
C SER A 39 10.41 8.56 -17.54
N HIS A 40 9.62 8.80 -18.58
CA HIS A 40 8.17 8.55 -18.58
C HIS A 40 7.80 7.06 -18.52
N SER A 41 8.71 6.15 -18.86
CA SER A 41 8.45 4.71 -18.89
C SER A 41 8.11 4.16 -17.50
N CYS A 42 8.82 4.63 -16.47
CA CYS A 42 8.56 4.21 -15.09
C CYS A 42 7.18 4.67 -14.59
N GLN A 43 6.80 5.92 -14.88
CA GLN A 43 5.47 6.44 -14.52
C GLN A 43 4.34 5.66 -15.20
N LYS A 44 4.51 5.33 -16.50
CA LYS A 44 3.55 4.51 -17.25
C LYS A 44 3.43 3.10 -16.65
N GLN A 45 4.53 2.52 -16.19
CA GLN A 45 4.52 1.21 -15.54
C GLN A 45 3.81 1.26 -14.18
N ILE A 46 4.14 2.26 -13.33
CA ILE A 46 3.47 2.45 -12.03
C ILE A 46 1.96 2.63 -12.22
N PHE A 47 1.54 3.44 -13.20
CA PHE A 47 0.12 3.61 -13.50
C PHE A 47 -0.56 2.29 -13.84
N LYS A 48 0.05 1.47 -14.71
CA LYS A 48 -0.48 0.15 -15.08
C LYS A 48 -0.59 -0.78 -13.87
N ASP A 49 0.42 -0.78 -13.00
CA ASP A 49 0.45 -1.66 -11.83
C ASP A 49 -0.59 -1.26 -10.79
N ILE A 50 -0.75 0.05 -10.52
CA ILE A 50 -1.81 0.57 -9.65
C ILE A 50 -3.18 0.26 -10.22
N LEU A 51 -3.40 0.49 -11.51
CA LEU A 51 -4.69 0.20 -12.15
C LEU A 51 -5.06 -1.29 -12.01
N LYS A 52 -4.11 -2.21 -12.25
CA LYS A 52 -4.33 -3.64 -12.07
C LYS A 52 -4.66 -4.01 -10.62
N ALA A 53 -3.99 -3.38 -9.65
CA ALA A 53 -4.28 -3.61 -8.23
C ALA A 53 -5.70 -3.14 -7.87
N LEU A 54 -6.06 -1.92 -8.27
CA LEU A 54 -7.41 -1.38 -8.03
C LEU A 54 -8.51 -2.22 -8.68
N MET A 55 -8.27 -2.72 -9.90
CA MET A 55 -9.23 -3.59 -10.57
C MET A 55 -9.47 -4.91 -9.82
N LYS A 56 -8.43 -5.48 -9.20
CA LYS A 56 -8.59 -6.66 -8.33
C LYS A 56 -9.43 -6.33 -7.10
N ASP A 57 -9.18 -5.18 -6.47
CA ASP A 57 -9.96 -4.71 -5.31
C ASP A 57 -11.44 -4.48 -5.66
N PHE A 58 -11.70 -4.01 -6.88
CA PHE A 58 -13.05 -3.84 -7.43
C PHE A 58 -13.69 -5.14 -7.95
N ASN A 59 -13.05 -6.30 -7.80
CA ASN A 59 -13.51 -7.61 -8.28
C ASN A 59 -13.77 -7.65 -9.80
N PHE A 60 -12.90 -7.01 -10.58
CA PHE A 60 -12.92 -7.08 -12.03
C PHE A 60 -12.14 -8.26 -12.58
N ASP A 61 -12.65 -8.83 -13.67
CA ASP A 61 -11.89 -9.75 -14.49
C ASP A 61 -10.87 -8.99 -15.36
N LEU A 62 -9.59 -9.23 -15.07
CA LEU A 62 -8.43 -8.67 -15.77
C LEU A 62 -8.24 -9.24 -17.18
N THR A 63 -9.00 -10.25 -17.59
CA THR A 63 -8.95 -10.80 -18.95
C THR A 63 -9.98 -10.14 -19.88
N LEU A 64 -11.10 -9.67 -19.31
CA LEU A 64 -12.22 -9.10 -20.05
C LEU A 64 -12.18 -7.56 -20.17
N TRP A 65 -11.29 -6.89 -19.43
CA TRP A 65 -11.31 -5.43 -19.34
C TRP A 65 -11.01 -4.69 -20.65
N GLU A 66 -10.13 -5.23 -21.51
CA GLU A 66 -9.84 -4.60 -22.81
C GLU A 66 -11.07 -4.61 -23.71
N ALA A 67 -11.82 -5.71 -23.69
CA ALA A 67 -13.08 -5.83 -24.43
C ALA A 67 -14.16 -4.88 -23.90
N LEU A 68 -14.22 -4.69 -22.57
CA LEU A 68 -15.18 -3.77 -21.94
C LEU A 68 -14.82 -2.30 -22.16
N ALA A 69 -13.54 -1.96 -22.24
CA ALA A 69 -13.06 -0.59 -22.43
C ALA A 69 -13.42 0.00 -23.80
N ILE A 70 -13.69 -0.85 -24.80
CA ILE A 70 -14.13 -0.43 -26.14
C ILE A 70 -15.54 0.19 -26.09
N ILE A 71 -16.38 -0.25 -25.14
CA ILE A 71 -17.79 0.15 -25.04
C ILE A 71 -17.98 0.94 -23.74
N PRO A 72 -18.10 2.29 -23.79
CA PRO A 72 -18.19 3.13 -22.59
C PRO A 72 -19.25 2.72 -21.55
N PRO A 73 -20.51 2.40 -21.91
CA PRO A 73 -21.49 1.96 -20.91
C PRO A 73 -21.18 0.58 -20.31
N ALA A 74 -20.52 -0.31 -21.07
CA ALA A 74 -20.11 -1.63 -20.59
C ALA A 74 -18.95 -1.55 -19.58
N TRP A 75 -18.12 -0.52 -19.68
CA TRP A 75 -17.07 -0.21 -18.71
C TRP A 75 -17.61 0.47 -17.44
N CYS A 76 -18.42 1.52 -17.57
CA CYS A 76 -18.84 2.34 -16.43
C CYS A 76 -19.69 1.57 -15.41
N GLY A 77 -20.61 0.71 -15.86
CA GLY A 77 -21.52 -0.02 -14.97
C GLY A 77 -20.78 -0.90 -13.94
N PRO A 78 -19.91 -1.82 -14.39
CA PRO A 78 -19.05 -2.60 -13.53
C PRO A 78 -18.16 -1.75 -12.60
N VAL A 79 -17.63 -0.61 -13.07
CA VAL A 79 -16.69 0.21 -12.27
C VAL A 79 -17.42 0.82 -11.09
N ILE A 80 -18.59 1.39 -11.35
CA ILE A 80 -19.44 1.98 -10.31
C ILE A 80 -19.89 0.90 -9.31
N LYS A 81 -20.24 -0.29 -9.81
CA LYS A 81 -20.63 -1.42 -8.95
C LYS A 81 -19.47 -1.86 -8.05
N GLY A 82 -18.29 -2.10 -8.62
CA GLY A 82 -17.09 -2.50 -7.88
C GLY A 82 -16.69 -1.45 -6.84
N ALA A 83 -16.74 -0.17 -7.20
CA ALA A 83 -16.46 0.93 -6.28
C ALA A 83 -17.42 0.95 -5.08
N LYS A 84 -18.73 0.80 -5.30
CA LYS A 84 -19.72 0.71 -4.22
C LYS A 84 -19.43 -0.46 -3.28
N THR A 85 -19.09 -1.63 -3.82
CA THR A 85 -18.75 -2.82 -3.02
C THR A 85 -17.48 -2.61 -2.21
N TYR A 86 -16.43 -2.06 -2.82
CA TYR A 86 -15.17 -1.76 -2.14
C TYR A 86 -15.36 -0.77 -0.98
N GLU A 87 -16.14 0.30 -1.20
CA GLU A 87 -16.47 1.28 -0.16
C GLU A 87 -17.22 0.65 1.03
N GLN A 88 -18.19 -0.23 0.73
CA GLN A 88 -18.91 -0.98 1.77
C GLN A 88 -17.95 -1.84 2.59
N GLN A 89 -17.07 -2.60 1.93
CA GLN A 89 -16.07 -3.45 2.59
C GLN A 89 -15.12 -2.61 3.46
N ARG A 90 -14.64 -1.47 2.94
CA ARG A 90 -13.77 -0.55 3.68
C ARG A 90 -14.45 -0.03 4.95
N LEU A 91 -15.71 0.38 4.87
CA LEU A 91 -16.49 0.84 6.02
C LEU A 91 -16.71 -0.28 7.05
N GLN A 92 -17.01 -1.50 6.60
CA GLN A 92 -17.15 -2.65 7.49
C GLN A 92 -15.83 -2.95 8.22
N ALA A 93 -14.71 -2.94 7.51
CA ALA A 93 -13.38 -3.13 8.11
C ALA A 93 -13.06 -2.08 9.18
N VAL A 94 -13.43 -0.81 8.95
CA VAL A 94 -13.27 0.26 9.95
C VAL A 94 -14.16 0.01 11.17
N LYS A 95 -15.41 -0.42 10.98
CA LYS A 95 -16.31 -0.77 12.09
C LYS A 95 -15.76 -1.90 12.94
N ILE A 96 -15.26 -2.97 12.31
CA ILE A 96 -14.65 -4.11 12.99
C ILE A 96 -13.44 -3.66 13.82
N LYS A 97 -12.53 -2.86 13.22
CA LYS A 97 -11.37 -2.31 13.94
C LYS A 97 -11.79 -1.49 15.15
N ARG A 98 -12.79 -0.64 15.00
CA ARG A 98 -13.31 0.19 16.10
C ARG A 98 -13.93 -0.64 17.21
N ALA A 99 -14.68 -1.69 16.87
CA ALA A 99 -15.26 -2.61 17.84
C ALA A 99 -14.16 -3.37 18.62
N ALA A 100 -13.13 -3.86 17.93
CA ALA A 100 -11.98 -4.51 18.54
C ALA A 100 -11.22 -3.58 19.50
N GLN A 101 -11.01 -2.32 19.13
CA GLN A 101 -10.39 -1.32 20.01
C GLN A 101 -11.24 -1.04 21.27
N LYS A 102 -12.57 -0.94 21.13
CA LYS A 102 -13.46 -0.80 22.29
C LYS A 102 -13.42 -2.01 23.21
N ALA A 103 -13.38 -3.21 22.64
CA ALA A 103 -13.26 -4.45 23.42
C ALA A 103 -11.95 -4.49 24.21
N LEU A 104 -10.83 -4.10 23.59
CA LEU A 104 -9.52 -3.99 24.25
C LEU A 104 -9.49 -2.93 25.37
N ALA A 105 -10.14 -1.79 25.16
CA ALA A 105 -10.25 -0.74 26.18
C ALA A 105 -11.08 -1.18 27.38
N ASN A 106 -12.12 -2.00 27.17
CA ASN A 106 -12.98 -2.48 28.24
C ASN A 106 -12.36 -3.63 29.06
N CYS A 107 -11.43 -4.41 28.48
CA CYS A 107 -10.77 -5.51 29.20
C CYS A 107 -9.50 -5.11 29.95
N ASN A 108 -9.06 -3.86 29.83
CA ASN A 108 -8.00 -3.29 30.66
C ASN A 108 -8.61 -2.26 31.65
N PRO A 109 -8.86 -2.61 32.91
CA PRO A 109 -9.06 -1.58 33.93
C PRO A 109 -7.75 -0.82 34.07
N THR A 110 -7.73 0.44 33.64
CA THR A 110 -6.60 1.36 33.81
C THR A 110 -6.16 1.34 35.29
N PRO A 111 -4.93 0.94 35.64
CA PRO A 111 -4.39 1.26 36.95
C PRO A 111 -4.35 2.79 37.02
N GLN A 112 -5.03 3.39 38.01
CA GLN A 112 -4.96 4.83 38.23
C GLN A 112 -3.49 5.25 38.21
N ALA A 113 -3.13 6.11 37.27
CA ALA A 113 -1.81 6.73 37.23
C ALA A 113 -1.70 7.62 38.47
N THR A 114 -1.10 7.09 39.54
CA THR A 114 -0.62 7.91 40.65
C THR A 114 0.40 8.87 40.07
N ALA A 115 -0.01 10.13 39.90
CA ALA A 115 0.85 11.20 39.46
C ALA A 115 2.00 11.36 40.45
N ALA A 116 3.19 10.89 40.07
CA ALA A 116 4.41 11.22 40.78
C ALA A 116 4.85 12.64 40.34
N PRO A 117 5.02 13.60 41.25
CA PRO A 117 5.50 14.93 40.91
C PRO A 117 6.94 14.85 40.42
N TRP A 118 7.27 15.67 39.42
CA TRP A 118 8.65 15.90 39.02
C TRP A 118 9.36 16.63 40.18
N THR A 119 10.35 15.98 40.77
CA THR A 119 11.32 16.57 41.71
C THR A 119 12.67 16.66 41.03
#